data_AF-A0A0Q5SAQ0-F1
#
_entry.id   AF-A0A0Q5SAQ0-F1
#
_cell.length_a   1.000
_cell.length_b   1.000
_cell.length_c   1.000
_cell.angle_alpha   90.00
_cell.angle_beta   90.00
_cell.angle_gamma   90.00
#
_symmetry.space_group_name_H-M   'P 1'
#
loop_
_entity.id
_entity.type
_entity.pdbx_description
1 polymer ?
#
loop_
_entity_poly.entity_id
_entity_poly.type
_entity_poly.pdbx_seq_one_letter_code
_entity_poly.pdbx_strand_id
1 'polypeptide(L)'
;MSAFPGFRRPRDANPGAPRRSQAWRDLVDRVLNELNALDPYGLEPGTEDGAPWDEYELEAVPMVSRLVGSGAITAAEVDAVWTTWFGEPLSSRTDPVRFEAFVVRLNALSPA
;
A
#
# COMPACT_ATOMS: atom_id res chain seq x y z
N MET A 1 1.77 -19.41 -22.72
CA MET A 1 2.76 -18.48 -22.12
C MET A 1 2.14 -17.09 -22.19
N SER A 2 1.37 -16.72 -21.17
CA SER A 2 0.65 -15.44 -21.18
C SER A 2 1.55 -14.37 -20.58
N ALA A 3 1.94 -13.42 -21.44
CA ALA A 3 2.62 -12.21 -21.04
C ALA A 3 1.68 -11.35 -20.19
N PHE A 4 2.15 -10.90 -19.03
CA PHE A 4 1.46 -9.89 -18.22
C PHE A 4 1.34 -8.59 -19.04
N PRO A 5 0.13 -8.04 -19.25
CA PRO A 5 -0.02 -6.77 -19.95
C PRO A 5 0.52 -5.65 -19.06
N GLY A 6 1.49 -4.89 -19.59
CA GLY A 6 2.14 -3.79 -18.89
C GLY A 6 1.13 -2.79 -18.32
N PHE A 7 1.16 -2.63 -16.99
CA PHE A 7 0.39 -1.64 -16.25
C PHE A 7 0.76 -0.23 -16.74
N ARG A 8 -0.19 0.44 -17.43
CA ARG A 8 -0.04 1.85 -17.77
C ARG A 8 -0.15 2.69 -16.50
N ARG A 9 0.99 3.21 -16.06
CA ARG A 9 1.10 4.28 -15.06
C ARG A 9 0.26 5.49 -15.49
N PRO A 10 -0.59 6.07 -14.63
CA PRO A 10 -1.03 7.44 -14.81
C PRO A 10 0.21 8.36 -14.77
N ARG A 11 0.55 8.95 -15.91
CA ARG A 11 1.50 10.06 -16.00
C ARG A 11 0.80 11.26 -15.37
N ASP A 12 1.35 11.73 -14.25
CA ASP A 12 1.79 13.11 -14.04
C ASP A 12 2.27 13.27 -12.59
N ALA A 13 3.59 13.14 -12.39
CA ALA A 13 4.23 13.55 -11.15
C ALA A 13 4.19 15.08 -11.07
N ASN A 14 3.38 15.62 -10.17
CA ASN A 14 3.30 17.04 -9.86
C ASN A 14 4.60 17.51 -9.17
N PRO A 15 5.44 18.38 -9.78
CA PRO A 15 6.73 18.79 -9.22
C PRO A 15 6.62 19.82 -8.07
N GLY A 16 5.41 20.15 -7.61
CA GLY A 16 5.15 21.15 -6.56
C GLY A 16 4.72 20.59 -5.19
N ALA A 17 4.71 19.27 -4.99
CA ALA A 17 4.32 18.72 -3.69
C ALA A 17 5.34 19.14 -2.60
N PRO A 18 4.89 19.69 -1.45
CA PRO A 18 5.80 20.02 -0.35
C PRO A 18 6.60 18.77 0.02
N ARG A 19 7.91 18.92 0.24
CA ARG A 19 8.76 17.81 0.70
C ARG A 19 8.11 17.23 1.95
N ARG A 20 7.56 16.02 1.81
CA ARG A 20 6.99 15.28 2.94
C ARG A 20 8.04 15.21 4.04
N SER A 21 7.62 15.50 5.28
CA SER A 21 8.50 15.48 6.45
C SER A 21 9.12 14.09 6.62
N GLN A 22 10.23 13.99 7.37
CA GLN A 22 10.82 12.68 7.68
C GLN A 22 9.79 11.75 8.33
N ALA A 23 8.99 12.26 9.27
CA ALA A 23 7.92 11.51 9.92
C ALA A 23 6.88 10.93 8.93
N TRP A 24 6.59 11.64 7.82
CA TRP A 24 5.73 11.10 6.79
C TRP A 24 6.38 9.94 6.05
N ARG A 25 7.66 10.08 5.68
CA ARG A 25 8.40 9.02 4.98
C ARG A 25 8.51 7.77 5.85
N ASP A 26 8.85 7.95 7.12
CA ASP A 26 8.91 6.85 8.09
C ASP A 26 7.55 6.14 8.21
N LEU A 27 6.43 6.88 8.14
CA LEU A 27 5.10 6.28 8.15
C LEU A 27 4.77 5.54 6.85
N VAL A 28 5.22 6.04 5.68
CA VAL A 28 5.13 5.31 4.41
C VAL A 28 5.91 4.00 4.48
N ASP A 29 7.15 4.03 4.95
CA ASP A 29 7.98 2.82 5.10
C ASP A 29 7.32 1.80 6.04
N ARG A 30 6.69 2.25 7.13
CA ARG A 30 5.96 1.38 8.05
C ARG A 30 4.72 0.75 7.41
N VAL A 31 3.93 1.51 6.66
CA VAL A 31 2.78 0.97 5.91
C VAL A 31 3.23 0.01 4.81
N LEU A 32 4.31 0.36 4.10
CA LEU A 32 4.89 -0.48 3.04
C LEU A 32 5.40 -1.82 3.60
N ASN A 33 6.03 -1.80 4.78
CA ASN A 33 6.42 -3.04 5.47
C ASN A 33 5.21 -3.95 5.78
N GLU A 34 4.09 -3.38 6.19
CA GLU A 34 2.86 -4.14 6.43
C GLU A 34 2.27 -4.74 5.14
N LEU A 35 2.36 -4.01 4.02
CA LEU A 35 1.95 -4.51 2.70
C LEU A 35 2.87 -5.62 2.19
N ASN A 36 4.19 -5.43 2.30
CA ASN A 36 5.18 -6.45 1.93
C ASN A 36 5.04 -7.72 2.76
N ALA A 37 4.68 -7.61 4.05
CA ALA A 37 4.41 -8.77 4.90
C ALA A 37 3.08 -9.46 4.57
N LEU A 38 2.10 -8.71 4.03
CA LEU A 38 0.85 -9.30 3.55
C LEU A 38 1.07 -10.09 2.26
N ASP A 39 1.90 -9.54 1.38
CA ASP A 39 2.28 -10.06 0.06
C ASP A 39 1.11 -10.67 -0.73
N PRO A 40 0.13 -9.86 -1.18
CA PRO A 40 -1.12 -10.36 -1.77
C PRO A 40 -0.92 -11.10 -3.10
N TYR A 41 0.22 -10.89 -3.76
CA TYR A 41 0.56 -11.49 -5.04
C TYR A 41 1.71 -12.51 -4.95
N GLY A 42 2.29 -12.73 -3.76
CA GLY A 42 3.41 -13.67 -3.60
C GLY A 42 4.66 -13.21 -4.35
N LEU A 43 4.93 -11.91 -4.35
CA LEU A 43 6.05 -11.28 -5.06
C LEU A 43 7.37 -11.37 -4.30
N GLU A 44 7.34 -11.78 -3.03
CA GLU A 44 8.49 -11.85 -2.13
C GLU A 44 9.33 -10.56 -2.12
N PRO A 45 8.73 -9.36 -1.86
CA PRO A 45 9.41 -8.08 -2.04
C PRO A 45 10.72 -7.96 -1.24
N GLY A 46 11.78 -7.52 -1.92
CA GLY A 46 13.09 -7.27 -1.30
C GLY A 46 13.99 -8.50 -1.12
N THR A 47 13.55 -9.68 -1.60
CA THR A 47 14.41 -10.87 -1.72
C THR A 47 15.25 -10.80 -3.00
N GLU A 48 16.24 -11.70 -3.14
CA GLU A 48 17.14 -11.73 -4.31
C GLU A 48 16.39 -11.99 -5.63
N ASP A 49 15.40 -12.89 -5.61
CA ASP A 49 14.61 -13.30 -6.77
C ASP A 49 13.22 -12.64 -6.84
N GLY A 50 12.84 -11.89 -5.80
CA GLY A 50 11.52 -11.25 -5.69
C GLY A 50 11.43 -9.89 -6.37
N ALA A 51 10.26 -9.27 -6.23
CA ALA A 51 10.04 -7.90 -6.67
C ALA A 51 10.89 -6.89 -5.85
N PRO A 52 11.12 -5.68 -6.37
CA PRO A 52 11.72 -4.59 -5.59
C PRO A 52 10.98 -4.38 -4.25
N TRP A 53 11.71 -3.99 -3.19
CA TRP A 53 11.12 -3.77 -1.88
C TRP A 53 10.05 -2.65 -1.88
N ASP A 54 10.18 -1.69 -2.79
CA ASP A 54 9.27 -0.56 -2.98
C ASP A 54 8.09 -0.85 -3.93
N GLU A 55 7.86 -2.11 -4.32
CA GLU A 55 6.82 -2.49 -5.28
C GLU A 55 5.42 -1.95 -4.93
N TYR A 56 5.06 -1.92 -3.63
CA TYR A 56 3.77 -1.43 -3.14
C TYR A 56 3.79 0.03 -2.61
N GLU A 57 4.83 0.82 -2.90
CA GLU A 57 4.96 2.19 -2.36
C GLU A 57 3.79 3.08 -2.83
N LEU A 58 3.34 2.90 -4.07
CA LEU A 58 2.27 3.71 -4.67
C LEU A 58 0.90 3.50 -3.99
N GLU A 59 0.69 2.32 -3.40
CA GLU A 59 -0.48 1.99 -2.59
C GLU A 59 -0.30 2.44 -1.13
N ALA A 60 0.93 2.36 -0.59
CA ALA A 60 1.22 2.79 0.77
C ALA A 60 0.96 4.30 0.98
N VAL A 61 1.37 5.15 0.03
CA VAL A 61 1.22 6.62 0.11
C VAL A 61 -0.24 7.10 0.33
N PRO A 62 -1.24 6.64 -0.45
CA PRO A 62 -2.63 7.02 -0.21
C PRO A 62 -3.19 6.44 1.10
N MET A 63 -2.75 5.26 1.54
CA MET A 63 -3.15 4.73 2.87
C MET A 63 -2.61 5.62 4.00
N VAL A 64 -1.36 6.05 3.94
CA VAL A 64 -0.78 7.02 4.88
C VAL A 64 -1.54 8.33 4.87
N SER A 65 -1.98 8.78 3.69
CA SER A 65 -2.79 10.00 3.56
C SER A 65 -4.12 9.90 4.31
N ARG A 66 -4.76 8.72 4.34
CA ARG A 66 -5.97 8.49 5.14
C ARG A 66 -5.67 8.45 6.63
N LEU A 67 -4.62 7.73 7.04
CA LEU A 67 -4.19 7.64 8.45
C LEU A 67 -3.91 9.01 9.04
N VAL A 68 -3.13 9.85 8.35
CA VAL A 68 -2.80 11.21 8.83
C VAL A 68 -4.01 12.14 8.79
N GLY A 69 -4.86 12.03 7.76
CA GLY A 69 -6.00 12.93 7.59
C GLY A 69 -7.16 12.66 8.55
N SER A 70 -7.41 11.38 8.86
CA SER A 70 -8.61 10.96 9.62
C SER A 70 -8.26 10.32 10.96
N GLY A 71 -6.99 10.09 11.26
CA GLY A 71 -6.52 9.37 12.45
C GLY A 71 -6.75 7.86 12.40
N ALA A 72 -7.39 7.36 11.34
CA ALA A 72 -7.72 5.96 11.12
C ALA A 72 -7.92 5.67 9.63
N ILE A 73 -7.91 4.39 9.27
CA ILE A 73 -8.27 3.89 7.94
C ILE A 73 -9.20 2.68 8.06
N THR A 74 -10.28 2.67 7.30
CA THR A 74 -11.23 1.56 7.28
C THR A 74 -10.85 0.50 6.25
N ALA A 75 -11.35 -0.73 6.43
CA ALA A 75 -11.20 -1.82 5.47
C ALA A 75 -11.67 -1.43 4.05
N ALA A 76 -12.81 -0.73 3.95
CA ALA A 76 -13.35 -0.26 2.68
C ALA A 76 -12.44 0.78 2.00
N GLU A 77 -11.75 1.63 2.77
CA GLU A 77 -10.79 2.60 2.21
C GLU A 77 -9.51 1.92 1.73
N VAL A 78 -9.03 0.91 2.45
CA VAL A 78 -7.92 0.06 1.99
C VAL A 78 -8.27 -0.60 0.66
N ASP A 79 -9.45 -1.22 0.56
CA ASP A 79 -9.91 -1.84 -0.68
C ASP A 79 -10.07 -0.83 -1.81
N ALA A 80 -10.57 0.38 -1.53
CA ALA A 80 -10.71 1.43 -2.53
C ALA A 80 -9.34 1.92 -3.06
N VAL A 81 -8.36 2.06 -2.18
CA VAL A 81 -6.97 2.36 -2.58
C VAL A 81 -6.45 1.25 -3.49
N TRP A 82 -6.55 0.00 -3.06
CA TRP A 82 -6.04 -1.15 -3.81
C TRP A 82 -6.71 -1.28 -5.19
N THR A 83 -8.03 -1.14 -5.23
CA THR A 83 -8.84 -1.21 -6.46
C THR A 83 -8.42 -0.16 -7.48
N THR A 84 -7.93 1.00 -7.03
CA THR A 84 -7.46 2.06 -7.94
C THR A 84 -6.27 1.61 -8.80
N TRP A 85 -5.42 0.73 -8.27
CA TRP A 85 -4.20 0.26 -8.93
C TRP A 85 -4.37 -1.10 -9.61
N PHE A 86 -5.05 -2.03 -8.93
CA PHE A 86 -5.17 -3.42 -9.38
C PHE A 86 -6.54 -3.79 -9.97
N GLY A 87 -7.53 -2.90 -9.87
CA GLY A 87 -8.88 -3.14 -10.40
C GLY A 87 -9.73 -4.14 -9.60
N GLU A 88 -9.23 -4.59 -8.44
CA GLU A 88 -9.91 -5.50 -7.51
C GLU A 88 -9.65 -5.07 -6.06
N PRO A 89 -10.51 -5.43 -5.09
CA PRO A 89 -10.27 -5.14 -3.68
C PRO A 89 -9.12 -6.02 -3.13
N LEU A 90 -8.37 -5.50 -2.15
CA LEU A 90 -7.31 -6.27 -1.50
C LEU A 90 -7.88 -7.47 -0.72
N SER A 91 -9.07 -7.29 -0.16
CA SER A 91 -9.81 -8.32 0.57
C SER A 91 -10.21 -9.53 -0.28
N SER A 92 -10.34 -9.40 -1.61
CA SER A 92 -10.60 -10.57 -2.49
C SER A 92 -9.34 -11.40 -2.76
N ARG A 93 -8.16 -10.85 -2.49
CA ARG A 93 -6.86 -11.47 -2.75
C ARG A 93 -6.23 -12.10 -1.51
N THR A 94 -6.76 -11.76 -0.34
CA THR A 94 -6.21 -12.11 0.96
C THR A 94 -7.21 -12.95 1.74
N ASP A 95 -6.72 -13.87 2.57
CA ASP A 95 -7.56 -14.48 3.60
C ASP A 95 -8.23 -13.40 4.49
N PRO A 96 -9.55 -13.50 4.80
CA PRO A 96 -10.26 -12.47 5.55
C PRO A 96 -9.63 -12.15 6.91
N VAL A 97 -9.13 -13.15 7.64
CA VAL A 97 -8.50 -12.95 8.96
C VAL A 97 -7.19 -12.19 8.80
N ARG A 98 -6.39 -12.52 7.78
CA ARG A 98 -5.16 -11.78 7.47
C ARG A 98 -5.44 -10.34 7.06
N PHE A 99 -6.50 -10.10 6.29
CA PHE A 99 -6.90 -8.75 5.87
C PHE A 99 -7.38 -7.90 7.04
N GLU A 100 -8.25 -8.44 7.91
CA GLU A 100 -8.69 -7.74 9.13
C GLU A 100 -7.49 -7.40 10.03
N ALA A 101 -6.59 -8.35 10.24
CA ALA A 101 -5.38 -8.13 11.03
C ALA A 101 -4.47 -7.06 10.40
N PHE A 102 -4.38 -7.01 9.07
CA PHE A 102 -3.65 -5.96 8.36
C PHE A 102 -4.25 -4.57 8.63
N VAL A 103 -5.57 -4.41 8.52
CA VAL A 103 -6.25 -3.14 8.82
C VAL A 103 -6.02 -2.71 10.27
N VAL A 104 -6.04 -3.65 11.22
CA VAL A 104 -5.71 -3.36 12.63
C VAL A 104 -4.28 -2.85 12.77
N ARG A 105 -3.31 -3.51 12.12
CA ARG A 105 -1.89 -3.08 12.16
C ARG A 105 -1.71 -1.69 11.56
N LEU A 106 -2.34 -1.39 10.42
CA LEU A 106 -2.31 -0.04 9.83
C LEU A 106 -2.79 1.03 10.81
N ASN A 107 -3.92 0.79 11.48
CA ASN A 107 -4.47 1.75 12.44
C ASN A 107 -3.57 1.94 13.67
N ALA A 108 -2.82 0.90 14.08
CA ALA A 108 -1.81 1.03 15.13
C ALA A 108 -0.60 1.89 14.72
N LEU A 109 -0.43 2.20 13.43
CA LEU A 109 0.61 3.11 12.94
C LEU A 109 0.19 4.58 12.99
N SER A 110 -1.10 4.85 13.18
CA SER A 110 -1.64 6.21 13.15
C SER A 110 -0.95 7.10 14.19
N PRO A 111 -0.46 8.29 13.80
CA PRO A 111 0.09 9.24 14.76
C PRO A 111 -1.02 9.73 15.70
N ALA A 112 -0.70 9.75 17.00
CA ALA A 112 -1.60 10.25 18.05
C ALA A 112 -1.88 11.75 17.94
#